data_AF-A0A932T8H1-F1
#
_entry.id   AF-A0A932T8H1-F1
#
_cell.length_a   1.000
_cell.length_b   1.000
_cell.length_c   1.000
_cell.angle_alpha   90.00
_cell.angle_beta   90.00
_cell.angle_gamma   90.00
#
_symmetry.space_group_name_H-M   'P 1'
#
loop_
_entity.id
_entity.type
_entity.pdbx_description
1 polymer ?
#
loop_
_entity_poly.entity_id
_entity_poly.type
_entity_poly.pdbx_seq_one_letter_code
_entity_poly.pdbx_strand_id
1 'polypeptide(L)'
;MAFNKETLKENYPFSELVDAEVNTLIFPNLSAGNIAYNLLQEIGGADSIGPILLGLKKPVHVLQLGSSIRSIFNMVLIAVVDAQMKNNTNTQEAIKNSKWWNQFNRTSHEL
;
A
#
# COMPACT_ATOMS: atom_id res chain seq x y z
N MET A 1 -0.24 23.36 10.60
CA MET A 1 0.66 23.87 9.56
C MET A 1 0.50 23.09 8.26
N ALA A 2 0.77 21.78 8.18
CA ALA A 2 0.68 21.03 6.92
C ALA A 2 -0.73 21.01 6.27
N PHE A 3 -1.79 20.86 7.05
CA PHE A 3 -3.17 20.85 6.54
C PHE A 3 -3.85 22.23 6.52
N ASN A 4 -3.20 23.27 7.04
CA ASN A 4 -3.72 24.63 7.03
C ASN A 4 -2.94 25.45 5.99
N LYS A 5 -3.55 25.69 4.83
CA LYS A 5 -2.91 26.39 3.70
C LYS A 5 -2.48 27.81 4.05
N GLU A 6 -3.26 28.53 4.86
CA GLU A 6 -2.93 29.90 5.28
C GLU A 6 -1.65 29.92 6.11
N THR A 7 -1.58 29.07 7.15
CA THR A 7 -0.39 28.95 7.99
C THR A 7 0.83 28.43 7.21
N LEU A 8 0.62 27.52 6.25
CA LEU A 8 1.70 27.00 5.40
C LEU A 8 2.28 28.10 4.52
N LYS A 9 1.42 28.91 3.88
CA LYS A 9 1.82 30.04 3.03
C LYS A 9 2.55 31.14 3.82
N GLU A 10 2.09 31.43 5.03
CA GLU A 10 2.70 32.45 5.89
C GLU A 10 4.11 32.05 6.33
N ASN A 11 4.29 30.81 6.79
CA ASN A 11 5.57 30.35 7.34
C ASN A 11 6.54 29.84 6.27
N TYR A 12 6.01 29.30 5.16
CA TYR A 12 6.80 28.65 4.10
C TYR A 12 6.32 29.08 2.70
N PRO A 13 6.34 30.39 2.37
CA PRO A 13 5.82 30.91 1.10
C PRO A 13 6.58 30.40 -0.13
N PHE A 14 7.79 29.89 0.06
CA PHE A 14 8.63 29.32 -0.99
C PHE A 14 8.33 27.85 -1.30
N SER A 15 7.49 27.19 -0.49
CA SER A 15 7.21 25.76 -0.66
C SER A 15 6.26 25.54 -1.83
N GLU A 16 6.62 24.62 -2.73
CA GLU A 16 5.75 24.17 -3.83
C GLU A 16 4.44 23.55 -3.32
N LEU A 17 4.38 23.16 -2.04
CA LEU A 17 3.21 22.55 -1.43
C LEU A 17 2.13 23.57 -1.03
N VAL A 18 2.41 24.88 -1.09
CA VAL A 18 1.45 25.93 -0.68
C VAL A 18 0.14 25.84 -1.45
N ASP A 19 0.21 25.60 -2.76
CA ASP A 19 -0.95 25.49 -3.64
C ASP A 19 -1.42 24.03 -3.81
N ALA A 20 -0.77 23.07 -3.15
CA ALA A 20 -1.09 21.65 -3.23
C ALA A 20 -2.07 21.19 -2.14
N GLU A 21 -2.77 20.09 -2.42
CA GLU A 21 -3.54 19.36 -1.40
C GLU A 21 -2.65 18.28 -0.77
N VAL A 22 -2.13 18.59 0.42
CA VAL A 22 -1.26 17.67 1.15
C VAL A 22 -2.10 16.56 1.80
N ASN A 23 -1.77 15.31 1.48
CA ASN A 23 -2.43 14.12 2.01
C ASN A 23 -1.45 13.11 2.64
N THR A 24 -0.15 13.39 2.58
CA THR A 24 0.92 12.48 3.02
C THR A 24 1.79 13.17 4.05
N LEU A 25 2.01 12.52 5.19
CA LEU A 25 2.88 12.99 6.27
C LEU A 25 4.13 12.12 6.35
N ILE A 26 5.30 12.76 6.24
CA ILE A 26 6.60 12.10 6.42
C ILE A 26 7.15 12.54 7.77
N PHE A 27 7.50 11.57 8.63
CA PHE A 27 7.97 11.83 9.98
C PHE A 27 9.49 11.73 10.07
N PRO A 28 10.14 12.51 10.96
CA PRO A 28 11.59 12.53 11.09
C PRO A 28 12.17 11.23 11.69
N ASN A 29 11.34 10.47 12.42
CA ASN A 29 11.73 9.19 13.02
C ASN A 29 10.51 8.30 13.32
N LEU A 30 10.79 7.05 13.68
CA LEU A 30 9.78 6.03 14.00
C LEU A 30 8.90 6.42 15.20
N SER A 31 9.48 7.02 16.24
CA SER A 31 8.74 7.41 17.44
C SER A 31 7.68 8.47 17.12
N ALA A 32 8.05 9.52 16.38
CA ALA A 32 7.12 10.56 15.95
C ALA A 32 6.00 10.00 15.06
N GLY A 33 6.35 9.11 14.11
CA GLY A 33 5.37 8.45 13.25
C GLY A 33 4.41 7.55 14.03
N ASN A 34 4.91 6.70 14.93
CA ASN A 34 4.09 5.79 15.73
C ASN A 34 3.16 6.55 16.69
N ILE A 35 3.65 7.61 17.34
CA ILE A 35 2.82 8.45 18.22
C ILE A 35 1.69 9.10 17.42
N ALA A 36 2.03 9.74 16.29
CA ALA A 36 1.02 10.39 15.44
C ALA A 36 0.01 9.39 14.85
N TYR A 37 0.49 8.23 14.39
CA TYR A 37 -0.35 7.15 13.86
C TYR A 37 -1.36 6.65 14.90
N ASN A 38 -0.90 6.30 16.10
CA ASN A 38 -1.78 5.82 17.17
C ASN A 38 -2.75 6.91 17.63
N LEU A 39 -2.30 8.17 17.73
CA LEU A 39 -3.15 9.30 18.09
C LEU A 39 -4.27 9.52 17.06
N LEU A 40 -3.95 9.48 15.77
CA LEU A 40 -4.93 9.62 14.69
C LEU A 40 -5.89 8.44 14.63
N GLN A 41 -5.42 7.23 14.94
CA GLN A 41 -6.27 6.04 15.01
C GLN A 41 -7.29 6.15 16.15
N GLU A 42 -6.86 6.58 17.34
CA GLU A 42 -7.74 6.69 18.53
C GLU A 42 -8.70 7.87 18.43
N ILE A 43 -8.24 9.04 17.97
CA ILE A 43 -9.03 10.27 17.97
C ILE A 43 -9.80 10.46 16.66
N GLY A 44 -9.19 10.07 15.53
CA GLY A 44 -9.73 10.34 14.20
C GLY A 44 -10.90 9.46 13.80
N GLY A 45 -11.18 8.39 14.56
CA GLY A 45 -12.23 7.40 14.23
C GLY A 45 -12.07 6.77 12.85
N ALA A 46 -10.89 6.93 12.24
CA ALA A 46 -10.60 6.48 10.90
C ALA A 46 -10.07 5.05 10.94
N ASP A 47 -10.52 4.22 10.00
CA ASP A 47 -10.00 2.87 9.83
C ASP A 47 -8.52 2.94 9.42
N SER A 48 -7.64 2.45 10.29
CA SER A 48 -6.22 2.34 9.97
C SER A 48 -5.93 1.01 9.25
N ILE A 49 -5.17 1.10 8.16
CA ILE A 49 -4.68 -0.07 7.41
C ILE A 49 -3.16 -0.04 7.47
N GLY A 50 -2.55 -1.04 8.09
CA GLY A 50 -1.10 -1.17 8.16
C GLY A 50 -0.62 -2.03 9.33
N PRO A 51 0.71 -2.12 9.53
CA PRO A 51 1.75 -1.43 8.75
C PRO A 51 1.96 -2.00 7.33
N ILE A 52 2.14 -1.13 6.34
CA ILE A 52 2.47 -1.53 4.97
C ILE A 52 3.98 -1.40 4.76
N LEU A 53 4.62 -2.50 4.36
CA LEU A 53 6.06 -2.51 4.06
C LEU A 53 6.31 -2.06 2.62
N LEU A 54 7.22 -1.10 2.46
CA LEU A 54 7.64 -0.54 1.18
C LEU A 54 9.09 -0.94 0.87
N GLY A 55 9.47 -0.90 -0.42
CA GLY A 55 10.85 -1.11 -0.87
C GLY A 55 11.31 -2.56 -1.04
N LEU A 56 10.46 -3.56 -0.70
CA LEU A 56 10.78 -4.97 -0.91
C LEU A 56 10.56 -5.41 -2.37
N LYS A 57 11.42 -6.31 -2.89
CA LYS A 57 11.32 -6.86 -4.26
C LYS A 57 10.04 -7.65 -4.52
N LYS A 58 9.49 -8.29 -3.49
CA LYS A 58 8.23 -9.03 -3.54
C LYS A 58 7.25 -8.43 -2.51
N PRO A 59 5.93 -8.54 -2.75
CA PRO A 59 4.91 -8.05 -1.83
C PRO A 59 4.89 -8.91 -0.57
N VAL A 60 5.43 -8.36 0.51
CA VAL A 60 5.46 -9.00 1.83
C VAL A 60 5.03 -7.96 2.84
N HIS A 61 4.00 -8.27 3.62
CA HIS A 61 3.48 -7.41 4.67
C HIS A 61 3.28 -8.21 5.95
N VAL A 62 3.33 -7.51 7.08
CA VAL A 62 3.25 -8.12 8.41
C VAL A 62 1.93 -7.72 9.05
N LEU A 63 1.25 -8.72 9.63
CA LEU A 63 0.05 -8.53 10.43
C LEU A 63 0.40 -8.44 11.91
N GLN A 64 -0.35 -7.64 12.65
CA GLN A 64 -0.23 -7.58 14.09
C GLN A 64 -1.01 -8.72 14.75
N LEU A 65 -0.54 -9.17 15.92
CA LEU A 65 -1.30 -10.13 16.71
C LEU A 65 -2.61 -9.49 17.17
N GLY A 66 -3.73 -10.20 17.01
CA GLY A 66 -5.05 -9.67 17.32
C GLY A 66 -5.67 -8.81 16.22
N SER A 67 -5.08 -8.73 15.02
CA SER A 67 -5.71 -8.08 13.86
C SER A 67 -7.10 -8.65 13.59
N SER A 68 -8.07 -7.75 13.34
CA SER A 68 -9.43 -8.15 12.96
C SER A 68 -9.45 -8.82 11.59
N ILE A 69 -10.50 -9.61 11.32
CA ILE A 69 -10.71 -10.24 10.00
C ILE A 69 -10.67 -9.20 8.88
N ARG A 70 -11.26 -8.02 9.10
CA ARG A 70 -11.25 -6.91 8.14
C ARG A 70 -9.83 -6.41 7.86
N SER A 71 -9.01 -6.25 8.90
CA SER A 71 -7.60 -5.85 8.75
C SER A 71 -6.81 -6.87 7.95
N ILE A 72 -6.98 -8.17 8.25
CA ILE A 72 -6.34 -9.26 7.50
C ILE A 72 -6.74 -9.22 6.03
N PHE A 73 -8.04 -9.09 5.75
CA PHE A 73 -8.55 -9.00 4.37
C PHE A 73 -7.98 -7.79 3.62
N ASN A 74 -7.95 -6.62 4.26
CA ASN A 74 -7.38 -5.42 3.67
C ASN A 74 -5.90 -5.59 3.36
N MET A 75 -5.12 -6.21 4.25
CA MET A 75 -3.70 -6.46 4.01
C MET A 75 -3.44 -7.46 2.88
N VAL A 76 -4.31 -8.47 2.73
CA VAL A 76 -4.25 -9.38 1.58
C VAL A 76 -4.54 -8.63 0.28
N LEU A 77 -5.56 -7.77 0.27
CA LEU A 77 -5.87 -6.93 -0.90
C LEU A 77 -4.67 -6.06 -1.30
N ILE A 78 -4.05 -5.39 -0.33
CA ILE A 78 -2.85 -4.58 -0.56
C ILE A 78 -1.71 -5.43 -1.12
N ALA A 79 -1.46 -6.62 -0.57
CA ALA A 79 -0.41 -7.52 -1.07
C ALA A 79 -0.66 -7.96 -2.53
N VAL A 80 -1.91 -8.22 -2.91
CA VAL A 80 -2.28 -8.56 -4.29
C VAL A 80 -2.04 -7.39 -5.23
N VAL A 81 -2.47 -6.18 -4.84
CA VAL A 81 -2.26 -4.97 -5.64
C VAL A 81 -0.76 -4.69 -5.80
N ASP A 82 0.03 -4.78 -4.72
CA ASP A 82 1.49 -4.62 -4.79
C ASP A 82 2.14 -5.68 -5.70
N ALA A 83 1.66 -6.93 -5.67
CA ALA A 83 2.11 -7.98 -6.60
C ALA A 83 1.85 -7.61 -8.07
N GLN A 84 0.65 -7.11 -8.36
CA GLN A 84 0.24 -6.72 -9.71
C GLN A 84 1.04 -5.52 -10.21
N MET A 85 1.22 -4.49 -9.38
CA MET A 85 2.00 -3.30 -9.74
C MET A 85 3.47 -3.60 -9.99
N LYS A 86 4.07 -4.54 -9.23
CA LYS A 86 5.46 -4.96 -9.43
C LYS A 86 5.64 -5.90 -10.62
N ASN A 87 4.58 -6.58 -11.04
CA ASN A 87 4.63 -7.51 -12.15
C ASN A 87 4.15 -6.84 -13.44
N ASN A 88 5.07 -6.16 -14.14
CA ASN A 88 4.83 -5.61 -15.50
C ASN A 88 4.66 -6.70 -16.58
N THR A 89 4.51 -7.97 -16.20
CA THR A 89 4.34 -9.08 -17.14
C THR A 89 2.86 -9.22 -17.48
N ASN A 90 2.52 -9.17 -18.77
CA ASN A 90 1.15 -9.40 -19.21
C ASN A 90 0.69 -10.77 -18.71
N THR A 91 -0.31 -10.80 -17.82
CA THR A 91 -0.73 -12.02 -17.11
C THR A 91 -1.14 -13.11 -18.10
N GLN A 92 -1.71 -12.73 -19.25
CA GLN A 92 -2.04 -13.69 -20.31
C GLN A 92 -0.81 -14.33 -20.95
N GLU A 93 0.29 -13.59 -21.07
CA GLU A 93 1.55 -14.07 -21.62
C GLU A 93 2.27 -15.00 -20.63
N ALA A 94 2.27 -14.65 -19.33
CA ALA A 94 2.77 -15.52 -18.27
C ALA A 94 1.98 -16.82 -18.16
N ILE A 95 0.66 -16.77 -18.37
CA ILE A 95 -0.23 -17.94 -18.39
C ILE A 95 0.07 -18.85 -19.60
N LYS A 96 0.23 -18.30 -20.80
CA LYS A 96 0.61 -19.09 -21.99
C LYS A 96 1.97 -19.77 -21.84
N ASN A 97 2.92 -19.10 -21.19
CA ASN A 97 4.27 -19.63 -20.96
C ASN A 97 4.36 -20.59 -19.76
N SER A 98 3.26 -20.81 -19.04
CA SER A 98 3.23 -21.77 -17.93
C SER A 98 3.28 -23.21 -18.45
N LYS A 99 4.18 -24.01 -17.88
CA LYS A 99 4.29 -25.44 -18.16
C LYS A 99 2.98 -26.20 -17.90
N TRP A 100 2.22 -25.75 -16.90
CA TRP A 100 0.94 -26.36 -16.53
C TRP A 100 -0.15 -26.09 -17.57
N TRP A 101 -0.21 -24.90 -18.15
CA TRP A 101 -1.15 -24.55 -19.22
C TRP A 101 -0.83 -25.28 -20.54
N ASN A 102 0.45 -25.44 -20.87
CA ASN A 102 0.88 -26.21 -22.03
C ASN A 102 0.58 -27.71 -21.89
N GLN A 103 0.68 -28.26 -20.68
CA GLN A 103 0.31 -29.64 -20.38
C GLN A 103 -1.21 -29.86 -20.54
N PHE A 104 -2.03 -28.93 -20.03
CA PHE A 104 -3.49 -29.01 -20.07
C PHE A 104 -4.07 -28.97 -21.49
N ASN A 105 -3.50 -28.13 -22.37
CA ASN A 105 -3.91 -28.04 -23.78
C ASN A 105 -3.51 -29.28 -24.59
N ARG A 106 -2.46 -30.02 -24.18
CA ARG A 106 -2.08 -31.29 -24.82
C ARG A 106 -3.09 -32.39 -24.51
N THR A 107 -3.51 -32.50 -23.25
CA THR A 107 -4.45 -33.55 -22.80
C THR A 107 -5.87 -33.36 -23.30
N SER A 108 -6.27 -32.15 -23.68
CA SER A 108 -7.61 -31.84 -24.23
C SER A 108 -7.72 -32.09 -25.74
N HIS A 109 -6.60 -32.24 -26.45
CA HIS A 109 -6.54 -32.58 -27.87
C HIS A 109 -6.48 -34.11 -28.14
N GLU A 110 -6.35 -34.93 -27.09
CA GLU A 110 -6.27 -36.40 -27.16
C GLU A 110 -7.61 -37.10 -26.82
N LEU A 111 -8.69 -36.34 -26.66
CA LEU A 111 -10.09 -36.79 -26.53
C LEU A 111 -10.90 -36.36 -27.77
#